data_AF-A0A8C5L240-F1
#
_entry.id   AF-A0A8C5L240-F1
#
_cell.length_a   1.000
_cell.length_b   1.000
_cell.length_c   1.000
_cell.angle_alpha   90.00
_cell.angle_beta   90.00
_cell.angle_gamma   90.00
#
_symmetry.space_group_name_H-M   'P 1'
#
loop_
_entity.id
_entity.type
_entity.pdbx_description
1 polymer ?
#
loop_
_entity_poly.entity_id
_entity_poly.type
_entity_poly.pdbx_seq_one_letter_code
_entity_poly.pdbx_strand_id
1 'polypeptide(L)'
;QQQDFDLLVIGGGSGGLACAKEASQLGRKVAVVDYVEPSPRGTRWGLGGTCVNVGCIPKKLMHQAALLGSMIKHAHHYGWEVAQPIQHDW
;
A
#
# COMPACT_ATOMS: atom_id res chain seq x y z
N GLN A 1 7.98 -29.23 26.10
CA GLN A 1 7.03 -28.82 25.04
C GLN A 1 7.86 -28.28 23.89
N GLN A 2 7.67 -28.78 22.68
CA GLN A 2 8.40 -28.30 21.50
C GLN A 2 7.67 -27.07 20.95
N GLN A 3 8.39 -25.98 20.71
CA GLN A 3 7.81 -24.79 20.09
C GLN A 3 7.49 -25.09 18.62
N ASP A 4 6.26 -24.78 18.19
CA ASP A 4 5.82 -25.04 16.82
C ASP A 4 6.49 -24.12 15.78
N PHE A 5 7.00 -22.96 16.19
CA PHE A 5 7.63 -21.98 15.30
C PHE A 5 8.90 -21.43 15.96
N ASP A 6 9.91 -21.14 15.14
CA ASP A 6 11.15 -20.47 15.56
C ASP A 6 10.95 -18.96 15.70
N LEU A 7 10.00 -18.39 14.95
CA LEU A 7 9.66 -16.96 14.98
C LEU A 7 8.15 -16.77 14.79
N LEU A 8 7.54 -16.01 15.69
CA LEU A 8 6.18 -15.50 15.55
C LEU A 8 6.23 -13.98 15.32
N VAL A 9 5.73 -13.54 14.17
CA VAL A 9 5.59 -12.11 13.85
C VAL A 9 4.16 -11.68 14.08
N ILE A 10 3.96 -10.71 14.96
CA ILE A 10 2.67 -10.09 15.25
C ILE A 10 2.58 -8.77 14.46
N GLY A 11 1.73 -8.75 13.44
CA GLY A 11 1.55 -7.65 12.50
C GLY A 11 2.14 -7.94 11.12
N GLY A 12 1.29 -8.10 10.12
CA GLY A 12 1.61 -8.35 8.71
C GLY A 12 1.79 -7.07 7.89
N GLY A 13 2.41 -6.05 8.48
CA GLY A 13 2.80 -4.81 7.80
C GLY A 13 4.18 -4.91 7.13
N SER A 14 4.66 -3.80 6.56
CA SER A 14 5.94 -3.75 5.83
C SER A 14 7.11 -4.35 6.60
N GLY A 15 7.29 -3.99 7.88
CA GLY A 15 8.37 -4.52 8.72
C GLY A 15 8.17 -5.99 9.09
N GLY A 16 6.95 -6.38 9.44
CA GLY A 16 6.64 -7.75 9.87
C GLY A 16 6.78 -8.76 8.74
N LEU A 17 6.23 -8.46 7.56
CA LEU A 17 6.38 -9.32 6.38
C LEU A 17 7.82 -9.38 5.88
N ALA A 18 8.57 -8.27 5.94
CA ALA A 18 9.99 -8.28 5.59
C ALA A 18 10.80 -9.18 6.53
N CYS A 19 10.61 -9.03 7.85
CA CYS A 19 11.26 -9.86 8.87
C CYS A 19 10.90 -11.34 8.70
N ALA A 20 9.61 -11.65 8.52
CA ALA A 20 9.14 -13.02 8.38
C ALA A 20 9.69 -13.70 7.12
N LYS A 21 9.73 -12.96 6.00
CA LYS A 21 10.30 -13.44 4.75
C LYS A 21 11.78 -13.77 4.90
N GLU A 22 12.55 -12.86 5.50
CA GLU A 22 13.99 -13.06 5.71
C GLU A 22 14.26 -14.28 6.61
N ALA A 23 13.56 -14.37 7.74
CA ALA A 23 13.69 -15.50 8.66
C ALA A 23 13.32 -16.85 8.01
N SER A 24 12.27 -16.87 7.17
CA SER A 24 11.89 -18.06 6.42
C SER A 24 12.94 -18.46 5.39
N GLN A 25 13.56 -17.50 4.71
CA GLN A 25 14.66 -17.75 3.77
C GLN A 25 15.92 -18.31 4.45
N LEU A 26 16.14 -17.97 5.73
CA LEU A 26 17.18 -18.55 6.58
C LEU A 26 16.82 -19.92 7.17
N GLY A 27 15.74 -20.55 6.70
CA GLY A 27 15.34 -21.91 7.08
C GLY A 27 14.60 -22.00 8.42
N ARG A 28 14.12 -20.88 8.97
CA ARG A 28 13.33 -20.87 10.21
C ARG A 28 11.87 -21.17 9.92
N LYS A 29 11.19 -21.90 10.81
CA LYS A 29 9.75 -22.09 10.77
C LYS A 29 9.07 -20.84 11.34
N VAL A 30 8.47 -20.03 10.47
CA VAL A 30 7.92 -18.71 10.83
C VAL A 30 6.39 -18.72 10.75
N ALA A 31 5.74 -18.09 11.71
CA ALA A 31 4.32 -17.73 11.65
C ALA A 31 4.16 -16.21 11.59
N VAL A 32 3.22 -15.74 10.79
CA VAL A 32 2.79 -14.33 10.77
C VAL A 32 1.32 -14.29 11.11
N VAL A 33 0.96 -13.47 12.10
CA VAL A 33 -0.44 -13.17 12.44
C VAL A 33 -0.71 -11.71 12.18
N ASP A 34 -1.75 -11.42 11.40
CA ASP A 34 -2.16 -10.07 11.05
C ASP A 34 -3.68 -9.94 11.25
N TYR A 35 -4.07 -8.83 11.84
CA TYR A 35 -5.46 -8.48 12.02
C TYR A 35 -5.60 -6.96 11.92
N VAL A 36 -6.55 -6.53 11.09
CA VAL A 36 -6.88 -5.12 10.93
C VAL A 36 -8.16 -4.86 11.69
N GLU A 37 -8.04 -4.18 12.83
CA GLU A 37 -9.21 -3.67 13.53
C GLU A 37 -9.95 -2.66 12.63
N PRO A 38 -11.26 -2.80 12.41
CA PRO A 38 -12.03 -1.84 11.63
C PRO A 38 -11.93 -0.44 12.23
N SER A 39 -11.78 0.57 11.38
CA SER A 39 -11.89 1.97 11.82
C SER A 39 -13.28 2.27 12.42
N PRO A 40 -13.49 3.40 13.11
CA PRO A 40 -14.82 3.79 13.62
C PRO A 40 -15.92 3.86 12.56
N ARG A 41 -15.56 3.99 11.28
CA ARG A 41 -16.49 4.00 10.13
C ARG A 41 -16.72 2.62 9.53
N GLY A 42 -16.18 1.56 10.12
CA GLY A 42 -16.28 0.18 9.65
C GLY A 42 -15.31 -0.21 8.53
N THR A 43 -14.45 0.70 8.08
CA THR A 43 -13.46 0.38 7.04
C THR A 43 -12.39 -0.57 7.57
N ARG A 44 -12.12 -1.64 6.83
CA ARG A 44 -11.03 -2.60 7.04
C ARG A 44 -10.37 -2.93 5.70
N TRP A 45 -9.19 -3.55 5.74
CA TRP A 45 -8.43 -3.94 4.56
C TRP A 45 -7.71 -5.28 4.77
N GLY A 46 -6.96 -5.73 3.77
CA GLY A 46 -6.25 -7.01 3.78
C GLY A 46 -4.83 -6.93 4.36
N LEU A 47 -4.06 -8.00 4.15
CA LEU A 47 -2.64 -8.10 4.54
C LEU A 47 -1.78 -6.99 3.89
N GLY A 48 -0.61 -6.69 4.47
CA GLY A 48 0.37 -5.73 3.94
C GLY A 48 0.46 -4.45 4.76
N GLY A 49 -0.42 -4.29 5.74
CA GLY A 49 -0.42 -3.18 6.69
C GLY A 49 -0.70 -1.81 6.06
N THR A 50 -0.32 -0.76 6.78
CA THR A 50 -0.68 0.64 6.48
C THR A 50 -0.18 1.09 5.11
N CYS A 51 1.11 0.91 4.81
CA CYS A 51 1.71 1.50 3.61
C CYS A 51 1.07 0.98 2.32
N VAL A 52 0.71 -0.30 2.28
CA VAL A 52 0.05 -0.93 1.13
C VAL A 52 -1.41 -0.49 1.00
N ASN A 53 -2.17 -0.52 2.08
CA ASN A 53 -3.63 -0.43 1.99
C ASN A 53 -4.17 1.00 2.16
N VAL A 54 -3.58 1.79 3.06
CA VAL A 54 -4.13 3.10 3.50
C VAL A 54 -3.05 4.15 3.75
N GLY A 55 -1.87 3.95 3.18
CA GLY A 55 -0.69 4.77 3.42
C GLY A 55 -0.02 5.13 2.11
N CYS A 56 1.27 4.81 1.99
CA CYS A 56 2.13 5.28 0.91
C CYS A 56 1.60 5.00 -0.50
N ILE A 57 1.10 3.77 -0.74
CA ILE A 57 0.68 3.33 -2.07
C ILE A 57 -0.56 4.12 -2.55
N PRO A 58 -1.72 4.09 -1.87
CA PRO A 58 -2.87 4.88 -2.31
C PRO A 58 -2.57 6.39 -2.28
N LYS A 59 -1.79 6.87 -1.29
CA LYS A 59 -1.36 8.28 -1.23
C LYS A 59 -0.57 8.70 -2.47
N LYS A 60 0.36 7.87 -2.94
CA LYS A 60 1.17 8.21 -4.13
C LYS A 60 0.34 8.13 -5.40
N LEU A 61 -0.59 7.18 -5.50
CA LEU A 61 -1.52 7.10 -6.64
C LEU A 61 -2.42 8.34 -6.74
N MET A 62 -3.01 8.76 -5.62
CA MET A 62 -3.83 10.00 -5.58
C MET A 62 -2.99 11.24 -5.87
N HIS A 63 -1.75 11.29 -5.37
CA HIS A 63 -0.83 12.37 -5.71
C HIS A 63 -0.51 12.39 -7.22
N GLN A 64 -0.31 11.23 -7.84
CA GLN A 64 -0.07 11.13 -9.27
C GLN A 64 -1.28 11.58 -10.08
N ALA A 65 -2.51 11.26 -9.66
CA ALA A 65 -3.73 11.78 -10.29
C ALA A 65 -3.76 13.32 -10.27
N ALA A 66 -3.38 13.94 -9.15
CA ALA A 66 -3.25 15.39 -9.06
C ALA A 66 -2.15 15.94 -10.00
N LEU A 67 -1.01 15.27 -10.11
CA LEU A 67 0.06 15.65 -11.03
C LEU A 67 -0.38 15.55 -12.50
N LEU A 68 -1.17 14.53 -12.87
CA LEU A 68 -1.73 14.40 -14.21
C LEU A 68 -2.62 15.60 -14.57
N GLY A 69 -3.44 16.09 -13.64
CA GLY A 69 -4.22 17.31 -13.85
C GLY A 69 -3.35 18.53 -14.17
N SER A 70 -2.20 18.67 -13.52
CA SER A 70 -1.22 19.72 -13.84
C SER A 70 -0.51 19.49 -15.18
N MET A 71 -0.12 18.24 -15.48
CA MET A 71 0.53 17.88 -16.74
C MET A 71 -0.37 18.19 -17.94
N ILE A 72 -1.66 17.85 -17.84
CA ILE A 72 -2.67 18.14 -18.86
C ILE A 72 -2.76 19.66 -19.14
N LYS A 73 -2.79 20.49 -18.09
CA LYS A 73 -2.80 21.96 -18.23
C LYS A 73 -1.53 22.48 -18.91
N HIS A 74 -0.38 21.88 -18.61
CA HIS A 74 0.88 22.30 -19.20
C HIS A 74 1.08 21.77 -20.62
N ALA A 75 0.44 20.67 -21.01
CA ALA A 75 0.64 19.98 -22.28
C ALA A 75 0.50 20.92 -23.50
N HIS A 76 -0.43 21.88 -23.46
CA HIS A 76 -0.61 22.87 -24.51
C HIS A 76 0.65 23.72 -24.78
N HIS A 77 1.41 24.07 -23.74
CA HIS A 77 2.66 24.82 -23.89
C HIS A 77 3.77 24.00 -24.58
N TYR A 78 3.61 22.69 -24.63
CA TYR A 78 4.51 21.76 -25.33
C TYR A 78 3.97 21.31 -26.68
N GLY A 79 2.94 21.98 -27.21
CA GLY A 79 2.38 21.70 -28.54
C GLY A 79 1.35 20.58 -28.59
N TRP A 80 0.87 20.08 -27.44
CA TRP A 80 -0.21 19.10 -27.40
C TRP A 80 -1.58 19.77 -27.44
N GLU A 81 -2.37 19.45 -28.44
CA GLU A 81 -3.78 19.84 -28.51
C GLU A 81 -4.63 18.90 -27.66
N VAL A 82 -5.11 19.38 -26.51
CA VAL A 82 -5.97 18.60 -25.61
C VAL A 82 -7.40 19.14 -25.70
N ALA A 83 -8.33 18.27 -26.15
CA ALA A 83 -9.74 18.62 -26.30
C ALA A 83 -10.39 19.04 -24.96
N GLN A 84 -11.27 20.04 -25.02
CA GLN A 84 -11.95 20.64 -23.86
C GLN A 84 -13.48 20.42 -23.94
N PRO A 85 -14.20 20.36 -22.80
CA PRO A 85 -13.73 20.52 -21.43
C PRO A 85 -13.13 19.23 -20.85
N ILE A 86 -12.08 19.37 -20.04
CA ILE A 86 -11.52 18.25 -19.28
C ILE A 86 -12.18 18.22 -17.90
N GLN A 87 -12.88 17.13 -17.61
CA GLN A 87 -13.53 16.89 -16.32
C GLN A 87 -12.86 15.73 -15.57
N HIS A 88 -12.81 15.84 -14.24
CA HIS A 88 -12.31 14.80 -13.35
C HIS A 88 -13.41 14.47 -12.35
N ASP A 89 -13.84 13.22 -12.31
CA ASP A 89 -15.04 12.75 -11.61
C ASP A 89 -14.76 11.91 -10.36
N TRP A 90 -13.49 11.85 -9.91
CA TRP A 90 -13.01 11.08 -8.74
C TRP A 90 -13.46 9.61 -8.69
#